data_AF-D3DHI4-F1
#
_entry.id   AF-D3DHI4-F1
#
_cell.length_a   1.000
_cell.length_b   1.000
_cell.length_c   1.000
_cell.angle_alpha   90.00
_cell.angle_beta   90.00
_cell.angle_gamma   90.00
#
_symmetry.space_group_name_H-M   'P 1'
#
loop_
_entity.id
_entity.type
_entity.pdbx_description
1 polymer ?
#
loop_
_entity_poly.entity_id
_entity_poly.type
_entity_poly.pdbx_seq_one_letter_code
_entity_poly.pdbx_strand_id
1 'polypeptide(L)' 'MKLILYFILLVIVLGASAYLVFLNQQPVSIWLTPQMGEYAYATYQVPLGLLVLLFFFSGLVLGYLLHSILNLLR' A
#
# COMPACT_ATOMS: atom_id res chain seq x y z
N MET A 1 -6.61 -28.72 8.29
CA MET A 1 -6.41 -27.80 9.43
C MET A 1 -5.57 -26.58 9.07
N LYS A 2 -4.42 -26.73 8.39
CA LYS A 2 -3.56 -25.60 7.99
C LYS A 2 -4.28 -24.52 7.15
N LEU A 3 -5.15 -24.93 6.23
CA LEU A 3 -5.92 -24.02 5.37
C LEU A 3 -6.88 -23.11 6.17
N ILE A 4 -7.52 -23.65 7.22
CA ILE A 4 -8.38 -22.89 8.13
C ILE A 4 -7.55 -21.85 8.90
N LEU A 5 -6.35 -22.23 9.35
CA LEU A 5 -5.41 -21.34 10.01
C LEU A 5 -4.98 -20.19 9.10
N TYR A 6 -4.62 -20.48 7.84
CA TYR A 6 -4.28 -19.44 6.86
C TYR A 6 -5.46 -18.51 6.56
N PHE A 7 -6.67 -19.08 6.46
CA PHE A 7 -7.87 -18.29 6.23
C PHE A 7 -8.16 -17.33 7.40
N ILE A 8 -8.07 -17.81 8.64
CA ILE A 8 -8.25 -16.97 9.84
C ILE A 8 -7.20 -15.87 9.88
N LEU A 9 -5.93 -16.21 9.61
CA LEU A 9 -4.84 -15.24 9.56
C LEU A 9 -5.11 -14.15 8.51
N LEU A 10 -5.58 -14.55 7.32
CA LEU A 10 -5.94 -13.62 6.25
C LEU A 10 -7.06 -12.67 6.67
N VAL A 11 -8.10 -13.17 7.34
CA VAL A 11 -9.20 -12.33 7.85
C VAL A 11 -8.69 -11.34 8.90
N ILE A 12 -7.82 -11.76 9.82
CA ILE A 12 -7.22 -10.89 10.83
C ILE A 12 -6.41 -9.78 10.17
N VAL A 13 -5.57 -10.13 9.19
CA VAL A 13 -4.75 -9.15 8.46
C VAL A 13 -5.63 -8.15 7.72
N LEU A 14 -6.64 -8.62 6.97
CA LEU A 14 -7.57 -7.73 6.27
C LEU A 14 -8.35 -6.82 7.23
N GLY A 15 -8.82 -7.36 8.36
CA GLY A 15 -9.54 -6.60 9.37
C GLY A 15 -8.65 -5.52 10.00
N ALA A 16 -7.42 -5.86 10.38
CA ALA A 16 -6.46 -4.90 10.93
C ALA A 16 -6.09 -3.81 9.90
N SER A 17 -5.89 -4.20 8.64
CA SER A 17 -5.66 -3.27 7.53
C SER A 17 -6.84 -2.32 7.35
N ALA A 18 -8.06 -2.82 7.23
CA ALA A 18 -9.25 -1.99 7.07
C ALA A 18 -9.46 -1.05 8.27
N TYR A 19 -9.19 -1.52 9.48
CA TYR A 19 -9.26 -0.70 10.69
C TYR A 19 -8.22 0.44 10.68
N LEU A 20 -6.99 0.17 10.23
CA LEU A 20 -5.97 1.22 10.06
C LEU A 20 -6.38 2.28 9.03
N VAL A 21 -7.01 1.89 7.92
CA VAL A 21 -7.58 2.85 6.95
C VAL A 21 -8.69 3.66 7.59
N PHE A 22 -9.59 2.99 8.32
CA PHE A 22 -10.72 3.63 8.97
C PHE A 22 -10.31 4.64 10.05
N LEU A 23 -9.27 4.33 10.84
CA LEU A 23 -8.75 5.24 11.85
C LEU A 23 -8.05 6.45 11.24
N ASN A 24 -7.48 6.31 10.05
CA ASN A 24 -6.66 7.34 9.44
C ASN A 24 -7.27 7.85 8.13
N GLN A 25 -8.42 8.53 8.29
CA GLN A 25 -9.16 9.18 7.19
C GLN A 25 -8.62 10.57 6.82
N GLN A 26 -7.47 10.98 7.37
CA GLN A 26 -6.88 12.26 6.99
C GLN A 26 -6.66 12.28 5.48
N PRO A 27 -7.28 13.23 4.76
CA PRO A 27 -7.18 13.28 3.31
C PRO A 27 -5.80 13.78 2.94
N VAL A 28 -5.11 13.02 2.10
CA VAL A 28 -3.82 13.39 1.54
C VAL A 28 -3.99 13.57 0.03
N SER A 29 -3.37 14.61 -0.51
CA SER A 29 -3.29 14.85 -1.94
C SER A 29 -1.82 14.93 -2.33
N ILE A 30 -1.50 14.40 -3.51
CA ILE A 30 -0.16 14.51 -4.08
C ILE A 30 -0.18 15.79 -4.92
N TRP A 31 0.75 16.69 -4.62
CA TRP A 31 0.93 17.94 -5.33
C TRP A 31 2.11 17.80 -6.27
N LEU A 32 1.85 17.90 -7.57
CA LEU A 32 2.87 17.98 -8.60
C LEU A 32 3.10 19.45 -8.88
N THR A 33 4.19 19.98 -8.31
CA THR A 33 4.62 21.36 -8.52
C THR A 33 5.73 21.38 -9.57
N PRO A 34 5.45 21.83 -10.81
CA PRO A 34 6.46 21.92 -11.85
C PRO A 34 7.52 22.97 -11.51
N GLN A 35 8.78 22.74 -11.90
CA GLN A 35 9.89 23.68 -11.67
C GLN A 35 9.76 24.96 -12.52
N MET A 36 9.10 24.88 -13.68
CA MET A 36 8.78 26.02 -14.54
C MET A 36 7.31 25.96 -14.92
N GLY A 37 6.47 26.68 -14.19
CA GLY A 37 5.03 26.79 -14.46
C GLY A 37 4.27 27.43 -13.28
N GLU A 38 3.20 28.18 -13.58
CA GLU A 38 2.37 28.87 -12.58
C GLU A 38 1.27 27.98 -11.97
N TYR A 39 1.11 26.75 -12.46
CA TYR A 39 0.01 25.87 -12.08
C TYR A 39 0.51 24.68 -11.26
N ALA A 40 -0.12 24.45 -10.11
CA ALA A 40 0.05 23.25 -9.30
C ALA A 40 -1.06 22.24 -9.65
N TYR A 41 -0.67 20.99 -9.92
CA TYR A 41 -1.63 19.91 -10.13
C TYR A 41 -1.79 19.11 -8.84
N ALA A 42 -3.01 19.06 -8.31
CA ALA A 42 -3.34 18.23 -7.15
C ALA A 42 -4.08 16.97 -7.62
N THR A 43 -3.69 15.81 -7.08
CA THR A 43 -4.45 14.58 -7.28
C THR A 43 -5.73 14.57 -6.43
N TYR A 44 -6.65 13.65 -6.75
CA TYR A 44 -7.80 13.38 -5.89
C TYR A 44 -7.34 13.02 -4.46
N GLN A 45 -8.14 13.42 -3.48
CA GLN A 45 -7.83 13.18 -2.07
C GLN A 45 -8.00 11.69 -1.74
N VAL A 46 -6.98 11.09 -1.13
CA VAL A 46 -6.98 9.69 -0.74
C VAL A 46 -6.73 9.59 0.77
N PRO A 47 -7.39 8.68 1.50
CA PRO A 47 -7.12 8.47 2.92
C PRO A 47 -5.65 8.07 3.14
N LEU A 48 -4.96 8.73 4.09
CA LEU A 48 -3.58 8.39 4.43
C LEU A 48 -3.41 6.90 4.77
N GLY A 49 -4.34 6.33 5.53
CA GLY A 49 -4.28 4.92 5.91
C GLY A 49 -4.32 3.98 4.70
N LEU A 50 -5.06 4.33 3.64
CA LEU A 50 -5.07 3.57 2.39
C LEU A 50 -3.72 3.64 1.70
N LEU A 51 -3.12 4.83 1.67
CA LEU A 51 -1.81 5.09 1.07
C LEU A 51 -0.71 4.28 1.75
N VAL A 52 -0.71 4.22 3.09
CA VAL A 52 0.22 3.41 3.88
C VAL A 52 0.08 1.92 3.56
N LEU A 53 -1.15 1.40 3.46
CA LEU A 53 -1.37 0.00 3.09
C LEU A 53 -0.85 -0.31 1.69
N LEU A 54 -1.13 0.56 0.71
CA LEU A 54 -0.65 0.37 -0.66
C LEU A 54 0.89 0.32 -0.71
N PHE A 55 1.58 1.17 0.05
CA PHE A 55 3.04 1.13 0.14
C PHE A 55 3.55 -0.14 0.83
N PHE A 56 2.90 -0.59 1.90
CA PHE A 56 3.26 -1.82 2.59
C PHE A 56 3.14 -3.05 1.68
N PHE A 57 1.98 -3.23 1.03
CA PHE A 57 1.76 -4.36 0.14
C PHE A 57 2.62 -4.30 -1.13
N SER A 58 2.82 -3.10 -1.71
CA SER A 58 3.72 -2.96 -2.85
C SER A 58 5.16 -3.31 -2.49
N GLY A 59 5.64 -2.94 -1.29
CA GLY A 59 6.94 -3.35 -0.77
C GLY A 59 7.09 -4.88 -0.65
N LEU A 60 6.06 -5.57 -0.15
CA LEU A 60 6.06 -7.04 -0.08
C LEU A 60 6.12 -7.67 -1.47
N VAL A 61 5.33 -7.17 -2.42
CA VAL A 61 5.31 -7.66 -3.81
C VAL A 61 6.66 -7.43 -4.48
N LEU A 62 7.24 -6.24 -4.35
CA LEU A 62 8.56 -5.90 -4.89
C LEU A 62 9.65 -6.78 -4.28
N GLY A 63 9.63 -7.00 -2.96
CA GLY A 63 10.56 -7.90 -2.28
C GLY A 63 10.47 -9.34 -2.79
N TYR A 64 9.24 -9.84 -2.99
CA TYR A 64 9.02 -11.16 -3.58
C TYR A 64 9.55 -11.24 -5.01
N LEU A 65 9.22 -10.27 -5.88
CA LEU A 65 9.70 -10.22 -7.25
C LEU A 65 11.23 -10.17 -7.33
N LEU A 66 11.87 -9.36 -6.48
CA LEU A 66 13.32 -9.25 -6.43
C LEU A 66 13.96 -10.57 -5.99
N HIS A 67 13.39 -11.24 -4.97
CA HIS A 67 13.83 -12.57 -4.56
C HIS A 67 13.70 -13.60 -5.69
N SER A 68 12.57 -13.59 -6.40
CA SER A 68 12.34 -14.49 -7.54
C SER A 68 13.35 -14.27 -8.67
N ILE A 69 13.66 -13.01 -9.01
CA ILE A 69 14.66 -12.67 -10.03
C ILE A 69 16.05 -13.15 -9.61
N LEU A 70 16.46 -12.89 -8.36
CA LEU A 70 17.76 -13.33 -7.85
C LEU A 70 17.91 -14.86 -7.85
N ASN A 71 16.84 -15.59 -7.52
CA ASN A 71 16.86 -17.05 -7.58
C ASN A 71 16.95 -17.57 -9.02
N LEU A 72 16.39 -16.88 -10.00
CA LEU A 72 16.43 -17.28 -11.41
C LEU A 72 17.79 -17.00 -12.07
N LEU A 73 18.53 -16.02 -11.55
CA LEU A 73 19.88 -15.67 -12.01
C LEU A 73 20.99 -16.56 -11.42
N ARG A 74 20.66 -17.41 -10.44
CA ARG A 74 21.59 -18.31 -9.75
C ARG A 74 21.50 -19.73 -10.32
#